data_AF-A0A3D9JR03-F1
#
_entry.id   AF-A0A3D9JR03-F1
#
_cell.length_a   1.000
_cell.length_b   1.000
_cell.length_c   1.000
_cell.angle_alpha   90.00
_cell.angle_beta   90.00
_cell.angle_gamma   90.00
#
_symmetry.space_group_name_H-M   'P 1'
#
loop_
_entity.id
_entity.type
_entity.pdbx_description
1 polymer ?
#
loop_
_entity_poly.entity_id
_entity_poly.type
_entity_poly.pdbx_seq_one_letter_code
_entity_poly.pdbx_strand_id
1 'polypeptide(L)'
;MITRIKRTMKCNQGVATLITTIWIMPILMVLCFSIIPFFVYSMKHDKLISIVNHALEEVQDVGLMSSTIIQNTNDRLSEIGMGSISINGNGYPSYSGSTFNKVLKDDPDPTVSVVLKYPAPNITKIIRAIGGNGSSEETEGFYQITVFARSEAYE
;
A
#
# COMPACT_ATOMS: atom_id res chain seq x y z
N MET A 1 -60.86 19.69 -13.31
CA MET A 1 -60.40 19.33 -11.94
C MET A 1 -59.28 18.27 -11.95
N ILE A 2 -59.44 17.18 -12.71
CA ILE A 2 -58.46 16.06 -12.83
C ILE A 2 -57.06 16.52 -13.31
N THR A 3 -56.97 17.50 -14.22
CA THR A 3 -55.70 18.02 -14.73
C THR A 3 -54.88 18.77 -13.68
N ARG A 4 -55.53 19.42 -12.69
CA ARG A 4 -54.84 20.10 -11.58
C ARG A 4 -54.28 19.10 -10.56
N ILE A 5 -54.98 17.99 -10.33
CA ILE A 5 -54.56 16.91 -9.42
C ILE A 5 -53.36 16.14 -10.01
N LYS A 6 -53.38 15.82 -11.32
CA LYS A 6 -52.21 15.22 -11.99
C LYS A 6 -50.97 16.12 -11.97
N ARG A 7 -51.15 17.45 -12.05
CA ARG A 7 -50.05 18.43 -12.02
C ARG A 7 -49.43 18.55 -10.63
N THR A 8 -50.23 18.50 -9.57
CA THR A 8 -49.75 18.54 -8.17
C THR A 8 -49.08 17.23 -7.75
N MET A 9 -49.59 16.06 -8.19
CA MET A 9 -48.90 14.78 -7.96
C MET A 9 -47.55 14.70 -8.69
N LYS A 10 -47.46 15.15 -9.95
CA LYS A 10 -46.17 15.25 -10.67
C LYS A 10 -45.20 16.22 -9.98
N CYS A 11 -45.70 17.32 -9.44
CA CYS A 11 -44.88 18.28 -8.69
C CYS A 11 -44.35 17.65 -7.38
N ASN A 12 -45.21 16.94 -6.63
CA ASN A 12 -44.79 16.23 -5.41
C ASN A 12 -43.82 15.07 -5.68
N GLN A 13 -43.98 14.33 -6.79
CA GLN A 13 -42.98 13.34 -7.22
C GLN A 13 -41.66 14.01 -7.61
N GLY A 14 -41.69 15.12 -8.37
CA GLY A 14 -40.49 15.88 -8.71
C GLY A 14 -39.73 16.38 -7.48
N VAL A 15 -40.45 16.90 -6.48
CA VAL A 15 -39.87 17.37 -5.21
C VAL A 15 -39.32 16.21 -4.39
N ALA A 16 -40.02 15.07 -4.31
CA ALA A 16 -39.53 13.88 -3.60
C ALA A 16 -38.25 13.31 -4.25
N THR A 17 -38.18 13.27 -5.58
CA THR A 17 -36.97 12.84 -6.30
C THR A 17 -35.82 13.83 -6.07
N LEU A 18 -36.10 15.13 -6.05
CA LEU A 18 -35.09 16.17 -5.82
C LEU A 18 -34.53 16.09 -4.39
N ILE A 19 -35.38 15.92 -3.37
CA ILE A 19 -34.97 15.70 -1.97
C ILE A 19 -34.13 14.42 -1.87
N THR A 20 -34.59 13.32 -2.48
CA THR A 20 -33.87 12.04 -2.48
C THR A 20 -32.49 12.18 -3.13
N THR A 21 -32.40 12.95 -4.21
CA THR A 21 -31.13 13.22 -4.91
C THR A 21 -30.18 14.07 -4.08
N ILE A 22 -30.68 15.09 -3.38
CA ILE A 22 -29.91 15.94 -2.46
C ILE A 22 -29.32 15.13 -1.30
N TRP A 23 -30.03 14.11 -0.81
CA TRP A 23 -29.52 13.23 0.25
C TRP A 23 -28.55 12.17 -0.26
N ILE A 24 -28.79 11.61 -1.45
CA ILE A 24 -27.96 10.53 -2.01
C ILE A 24 -26.64 11.05 -2.56
N MET A 25 -26.60 12.21 -3.22
CA MET A 25 -25.36 12.76 -3.77
C MET A 25 -24.22 12.90 -2.75
N PRO A 26 -24.40 13.51 -1.56
CA PRO A 26 -23.32 13.64 -0.59
C PRO A 26 -22.88 12.28 -0.01
N ILE A 27 -23.80 11.34 0.18
CA ILE A 27 -23.45 9.97 0.63
C ILE A 27 -22.59 9.27 -0.43
N LEU A 28 -22.98 9.38 -1.70
CA LEU A 28 -22.26 8.78 -2.82
C LEU A 28 -20.88 9.44 -3.00
N MET A 29 -20.80 10.76 -2.80
CA MET A 29 -19.54 11.49 -2.80
C MET A 29 -18.60 11.01 -1.69
N VAL A 30 -19.09 10.84 -0.45
CA VAL A 30 -18.30 10.32 0.67
C VAL A 30 -17.80 8.89 0.38
N LEU A 31 -18.65 8.03 -0.16
CA LEU A 31 -18.25 6.67 -0.58
C LEU A 31 -17.16 6.69 -1.66
N CYS A 32 -17.29 7.56 -2.67
CA CYS A 32 -16.27 7.74 -3.69
C CYS A 32 -14.94 8.25 -3.12
N PHE A 33 -14.95 9.17 -2.16
CA PHE A 33 -13.70 9.62 -1.53
C PHE A 33 -13.10 8.58 -0.59
N SER A 34 -13.93 7.76 0.06
CA SER A 34 -13.49 6.69 0.95
C SER A 34 -12.75 5.56 0.24
N ILE A 35 -13.03 5.30 -1.04
CA ILE A 35 -12.39 4.19 -1.76
C ILE A 35 -10.98 4.53 -2.25
N ILE A 36 -10.69 5.82 -2.50
CA ILE A 36 -9.40 6.33 -2.98
C ILE A 36 -8.22 5.87 -2.11
N PRO A 37 -8.21 6.04 -0.77
CA PRO A 37 -7.09 5.61 0.05
C PRO A 37 -6.83 4.10 0.00
N PHE A 38 -7.88 3.30 -0.18
CA PHE A 38 -7.75 1.86 -0.36
C PHE A 38 -7.06 1.52 -1.69
N PHE A 39 -7.44 2.19 -2.79
CA PHE A 39 -6.76 2.04 -4.07
C PHE A 39 -5.28 2.44 -3.99
N VAL A 40 -4.97 3.56 -3.33
CA VAL A 40 -3.57 4.00 -3.13
C VAL A 40 -2.77 2.99 -2.31
N TYR A 41 -3.38 2.40 -1.28
CA TYR A 41 -2.76 1.32 -0.50
C TYR A 41 -2.44 0.11 -1.38
N SER A 42 -3.42 -0.39 -2.14
CA SER A 42 -3.24 -1.56 -3.02
C SER A 42 -2.17 -1.29 -4.08
N MET A 43 -2.20 -0.14 -4.73
CA MET A 43 -1.22 0.22 -5.77
C MET A 43 0.20 0.32 -5.20
N LYS A 44 0.36 0.87 -3.99
CA LYS A 44 1.67 0.92 -3.32
C LYS A 44 2.17 -0.48 -2.97
N HIS A 45 1.29 -1.37 -2.55
CA HIS A 45 1.65 -2.76 -2.28
C HIS A 45 2.18 -3.48 -3.52
N ASP A 46 1.47 -3.40 -4.65
CA ASP A 46 1.88 -4.03 -5.91
C ASP A 46 3.23 -3.49 -6.42
N LYS A 47 3.45 -2.19 -6.30
CA LYS A 47 4.74 -1.56 -6.66
C LYS A 47 5.86 -2.00 -5.73
N LEU A 48 5.58 -2.16 -4.44
CA LEU A 48 6.56 -2.66 -3.47
C LEU A 48 6.99 -4.10 -3.81
N ILE A 49 6.05 -4.98 -4.17
CA ILE A 49 6.36 -6.35 -4.63
C ILE A 49 7.26 -6.32 -5.87
N SER A 50 6.92 -5.49 -6.85
CA SER A 50 7.72 -5.36 -8.08
C SER A 50 9.16 -4.91 -7.81
N ILE A 51 9.36 -3.94 -6.90
CA ILE A 51 10.71 -3.47 -6.55
C ILE A 51 11.47 -4.55 -5.79
N VAL A 52 10.82 -5.23 -4.85
CA VAL A 52 11.45 -6.30 -4.06
C VAL A 52 11.87 -7.46 -4.94
N ASN A 53 11.08 -7.82 -5.95
CA ASN A 53 11.46 -8.85 -6.92
C ASN A 53 12.67 -8.44 -7.75
N HIS A 54 12.75 -7.17 -8.16
CA HIS A 54 13.93 -6.70 -8.89
C HIS A 54 15.18 -6.64 -8.01
N ALA A 55 15.04 -6.21 -6.76
CA ALA A 55 16.11 -6.28 -5.78
C ALA A 55 16.55 -7.75 -5.55
N LEU A 56 15.61 -8.71 -5.57
CA LEU A 56 15.91 -10.13 -5.46
C LEU A 56 16.69 -10.65 -6.68
N GLU A 57 16.38 -10.20 -7.90
CA GLU A 57 17.18 -10.50 -9.09
C GLU A 57 18.62 -9.99 -8.93
N GLU A 58 18.79 -8.72 -8.52
CA GLU A 58 20.12 -8.15 -8.27
C GLU A 58 20.88 -8.90 -7.15
N VAL A 59 20.18 -9.36 -6.11
CA VAL A 59 20.77 -10.13 -5.01
C VAL A 59 21.09 -11.58 -5.42
N GLN A 60 20.34 -12.18 -6.34
CA GLN A 60 20.65 -13.51 -6.88
C GLN A 60 21.97 -13.50 -7.65
N ASP A 61 22.18 -12.47 -8.48
CA ASP A 61 23.38 -12.34 -9.30
C ASP A 61 24.64 -12.08 -8.43
N VAL A 62 24.50 -11.24 -7.41
CA VAL A 62 25.63 -10.82 -6.55
C VAL A 62 25.83 -11.77 -5.35
N GLY A 63 24.78 -12.46 -4.93
CA GLY A 63 24.77 -13.38 -3.79
C GLY A 63 24.69 -12.69 -2.42
N LEU A 64 24.47 -11.36 -2.38
CA LEU A 64 24.28 -10.60 -1.13
C LEU A 64 23.51 -9.29 -1.36
N MET A 65 22.83 -8.83 -0.32
CA MET A 65 22.22 -7.50 -0.26
C MET A 65 23.30 -6.44 -0.01
N SER A 66 23.92 -5.97 -1.09
CA SER A 66 25.01 -4.98 -1.03
C SER A 66 24.50 -3.56 -0.78
N SER A 67 25.38 -2.65 -0.35
CA SER A 67 25.04 -1.23 -0.18
C SER A 67 24.54 -0.59 -1.47
N THR A 68 25.05 -1.02 -2.62
CA THR A 68 24.63 -0.54 -3.95
C THR A 68 23.20 -0.97 -4.27
N ILE A 69 22.85 -2.24 -4.02
CA ILE A 69 21.48 -2.74 -4.24
C ILE A 69 20.50 -2.04 -3.31
N ILE A 70 20.90 -1.80 -2.05
CA ILE A 70 20.09 -1.03 -1.09
C ILE A 70 19.85 0.39 -1.61
N GLN A 71 20.87 1.05 -2.14
CA GLN A 71 20.74 2.41 -2.66
C GLN A 71 19.85 2.45 -3.91
N ASN A 72 20.06 1.54 -4.88
CA ASN A 72 19.18 1.41 -6.05
C ASN A 72 17.72 1.13 -5.66
N THR A 73 17.52 0.28 -4.65
CA THR A 73 16.19 -0.06 -4.13
C THR A 73 15.56 1.16 -3.46
N ASN A 74 16.32 1.92 -2.67
CA ASN A 74 15.86 3.16 -2.06
C ASN A 74 15.51 4.25 -3.09
N ASP A 75 16.29 4.38 -4.16
CA ASP A 75 16.02 5.34 -5.24
C ASP A 75 14.70 5.00 -5.94
N ARG A 76 14.47 3.72 -6.26
CA ARG A 76 13.19 3.24 -6.81
C ARG A 76 12.01 3.42 -5.84
N LEU A 77 12.24 3.24 -4.54
CA LEU A 77 11.23 3.53 -3.51
C LEU A 77 10.92 5.03 -3.43
N SER A 78 11.92 5.89 -3.59
CA SER A 78 11.76 7.34 -3.62
C SER A 78 10.93 7.80 -4.82
N GLU A 79 11.16 7.21 -6.01
CA GLU A 79 10.40 7.50 -7.22
C GLU A 79 8.89 7.25 -7.09
N ILE A 80 8.50 6.24 -6.31
CA ILE A 80 7.08 5.93 -6.03
C ILE A 80 6.52 6.68 -4.81
N GLY A 81 7.26 7.65 -4.29
CA GLY A 81 6.85 8.47 -3.14
C GLY A 81 6.89 7.69 -1.81
N MET A 82 7.71 6.65 -1.73
CA MET A 82 8.00 5.88 -0.52
C MET A 82 9.47 6.04 -0.10
N GLY A 83 9.92 7.30 -0.05
CA GLY A 83 11.27 7.65 0.39
C GLY A 83 11.55 7.31 1.85
N SER A 84 12.77 7.65 2.29
CA SER A 84 13.21 7.35 3.65
C SER A 84 12.43 8.14 4.69
N ILE A 85 11.91 7.44 5.70
CA ILE A 85 11.14 8.02 6.81
C ILE A 85 11.58 7.41 8.13
N SER A 86 11.55 8.21 9.19
CA SER A 86 11.84 7.75 10.54
C SER A 86 10.56 7.79 11.38
N ILE A 87 10.21 6.65 11.98
CA ILE A 87 9.08 6.54 12.90
C ILE A 87 9.56 5.93 14.21
N ASN A 88 9.27 6.59 15.33
CA ASN A 88 9.65 6.14 16.68
C ASN A 88 11.16 5.81 16.82
N GLY A 89 12.02 6.54 16.10
CA GLY A 89 13.47 6.33 16.12
C GLY A 89 13.99 5.25 15.16
N ASN A 90 13.12 4.50 14.50
CA ASN A 90 13.49 3.49 13.51
C ASN A 90 13.41 4.07 12.08
N GLY A 91 14.49 3.90 11.32
CA GLY A 91 14.55 4.29 9.91
C GLY A 91 13.91 3.25 8.99
N TYR A 92 13.10 3.71 8.05
CA TYR A 92 12.48 2.94 6.98
C TYR A 92 12.87 3.55 5.62
N PRO A 93 12.98 2.75 4.55
CA PRO A 93 12.82 1.29 4.50
C PRO A 93 13.86 0.53 5.33
N SER A 94 13.42 -0.55 6.00
CA SER A 94 14.29 -1.41 6.80
C SER A 94 14.50 -2.75 6.09
N TYR A 95 15.77 -3.13 5.97
CA TYR A 95 16.20 -4.39 5.35
C TYR A 95 16.61 -5.45 6.40
N SER A 96 16.16 -5.27 7.64
CA SER A 96 16.48 -6.16 8.75
C SER A 96 15.93 -7.57 8.48
N GLY A 97 16.83 -8.54 8.34
CA GLY A 97 16.52 -9.93 8.01
C GLY A 97 16.92 -10.36 6.59
N SER A 98 17.42 -9.45 5.75
CA SER A 98 18.00 -9.79 4.45
C SER A 98 19.36 -10.48 4.57
N THR A 99 19.77 -11.18 3.52
CA THR A 99 21.07 -11.84 3.43
C THR A 99 22.19 -10.81 3.16
N PHE A 100 22.93 -10.43 4.19
CA PHE A 100 24.08 -9.49 4.08
C PHE A 100 25.43 -10.17 3.87
N ASN A 101 25.52 -11.46 4.18
CA ASN A 101 26.73 -12.25 3.92
C ASN A 101 26.67 -12.80 2.50
N LYS A 102 27.82 -12.86 1.82
CA LYS A 102 27.90 -13.45 0.47
C LYS A 102 27.57 -14.94 0.53
N VAL A 103 26.56 -15.33 -0.24
CA VAL A 103 26.16 -16.72 -0.46
C VAL A 103 26.46 -17.05 -1.92
N LEU A 104 27.26 -18.07 -2.15
CA LEU A 104 27.64 -18.52 -3.48
C LEU A 104 26.69 -19.61 -3.98
N LYS A 105 26.70 -19.85 -5.29
CA LYS A 105 25.90 -20.92 -5.91
C LYS A 105 26.28 -22.32 -5.40
N ASP A 106 27.56 -22.51 -5.07
CA ASP A 106 28.14 -23.80 -4.65
C ASP A 106 28.15 -23.98 -3.11
N ASP A 107 27.60 -23.03 -2.37
CA ASP A 107 27.46 -23.15 -0.92
C ASP A 107 26.46 -24.27 -0.53
N PRO A 108 26.63 -24.90 0.65
CA PRO A 108 25.74 -25.95 1.12
C PRO A 108 24.29 -25.49 1.33
N ASP A 109 24.07 -24.19 1.51
CA ASP A 109 22.76 -23.55 1.45
C ASP A 109 22.83 -22.28 0.57
N PRO A 110 22.53 -22.38 -0.73
CA PRO A 110 22.63 -21.26 -1.65
C PRO A 110 21.39 -20.34 -1.58
N THR A 111 20.74 -20.19 -0.43
CA THR A 111 19.51 -19.40 -0.31
C THR A 111 19.82 -17.94 0.03
N VAL A 112 19.33 -17.01 -0.80
CA VAL A 112 19.35 -15.58 -0.54
C VAL A 112 17.95 -15.06 -0.21
N SER A 113 17.90 -14.10 0.71
CA SER A 113 16.64 -13.51 1.19
C SER A 113 16.69 -11.99 1.11
N VAL A 114 15.58 -11.41 0.66
CA VAL A 114 15.34 -9.97 0.69
C VAL A 114 14.11 -9.70 1.53
N VAL A 115 14.31 -9.01 2.65
CA VAL A 115 13.27 -8.52 3.53
C VAL A 115 13.18 -7.01 3.35
N LEU A 116 12.01 -6.52 2.96
CA LEU A 116 11.72 -5.09 2.94
C LEU A 116 10.58 -4.80 3.89
N LYS A 117 10.85 -3.98 4.90
CA LYS A 117 9.86 -3.44 5.83
C LYS A 117 9.66 -1.95 5.56
N TYR A 118 8.42 -1.55 5.34
CA TYR A 118 8.03 -0.15 5.17
C TYR A 118 6.70 0.11 5.91
N PRO A 119 6.52 1.24 6.61
CA PRO A 119 5.28 1.50 7.31
C PRO A 119 4.14 1.71 6.31
N ALA A 120 3.03 1.02 6.54
CA ALA A 120 1.84 1.18 5.74
C ALA A 120 1.17 2.53 6.04
N PRO A 121 0.49 3.14 5.05
CA PRO A 121 -0.43 4.23 5.31
C PRO A 121 -1.40 3.82 6.42
N ASN A 122 -1.71 4.75 7.32
CA ASN A 122 -2.61 4.54 8.44
C ASN A 122 -4.06 4.28 7.97
N ILE A 123 -4.34 3.10 7.42
CA ILE A 123 -5.69 2.70 7.03
C ILE A 123 -6.61 2.74 8.25
N THR A 124 -6.12 2.35 9.43
CA THR A 124 -6.89 2.43 10.68
C THR A 124 -7.32 3.86 11.02
N LYS A 125 -6.48 4.88 10.80
CA LYS A 125 -6.88 6.28 11.01
C LYS A 125 -7.94 6.72 10.02
N ILE A 126 -7.90 6.22 8.79
CA ILE A 126 -8.88 6.49 7.74
C ILE A 126 -10.21 5.80 8.06
N ILE A 127 -10.18 4.53 8.46
CA ILE A 127 -11.36 3.76 8.91
C ILE A 127 -12.00 4.44 10.13
N ARG A 128 -11.19 4.92 11.09
CA ARG A 128 -11.67 5.70 12.23
C ARG A 128 -12.30 7.03 11.80
N ALA A 129 -11.70 7.75 10.85
CA ALA A 129 -12.24 9.01 10.33
C ALA A 129 -13.60 8.83 9.61
N ILE A 130 -13.87 7.63 9.06
CA ILE A 130 -15.15 7.27 8.41
C ILE A 130 -16.17 6.71 9.43
N GLY A 131 -15.84 6.67 10.73
CA GLY A 131 -16.74 6.24 11.80
C GLY A 131 -16.66 4.75 12.16
N GLY A 132 -15.62 4.05 11.70
CA GLY A 132 -15.33 2.68 12.13
C GLY A 132 -14.68 2.65 13.53
N ASN A 133 -15.05 1.67 14.35
CA ASN A 133 -14.42 1.39 15.64
C ASN A 133 -13.05 0.73 15.44
N GLY A 134 -12.06 1.48 14.93
CA GLY A 134 -10.65 1.06 14.95
C GLY A 134 -10.08 1.27 16.35
N SER A 135 -9.55 0.22 16.97
CA SER A 135 -9.04 0.27 18.35
C SER A 135 -7.80 1.19 18.44
N SER A 136 -7.61 1.89 19.56
CA SER A 136 -6.52 2.86 19.78
C SER A 136 -5.13 2.22 19.93
N GLU A 137 -5.06 0.89 19.91
CA GLU A 137 -3.85 0.09 20.08
C GLU A 137 -3.46 -0.64 18.79
N GLU A 138 -4.07 -0.32 17.65
CA GLU A 138 -3.66 -0.89 16.37
C GLU A 138 -2.29 -0.35 15.97
N THR A 139 -1.28 -1.13 16.38
CA THR A 139 0.08 -1.19 15.84
C THR A 139 0.10 -0.69 14.41
N GLU A 140 0.94 0.31 14.12
CA GLU A 140 1.16 0.78 12.76
C GLU A 140 1.37 -0.43 11.85
N GLY A 141 0.47 -0.63 10.89
CA GLY A 141 0.64 -1.72 9.92
C GLY A 141 1.95 -1.51 9.18
N PHE A 142 2.73 -2.56 8.97
CA PHE A 142 3.91 -2.51 8.12
C PHE A 142 3.63 -3.34 6.87
N TYR A 143 4.02 -2.83 5.71
CA TYR A 143 4.31 -3.69 4.58
C TYR A 143 5.60 -4.42 4.90
N GLN A 144 5.49 -5.72 5.14
CA GLN A 144 6.64 -6.60 5.19
C GLN A 144 6.55 -7.55 4.00
N ILE A 145 7.50 -7.43 3.09
CA ILE A 145 7.65 -8.37 1.99
C ILE A 145 8.95 -9.13 2.25
N THR A 146 8.84 -10.45 2.26
CA THR A 146 9.98 -11.34 2.38
C THR A 146 9.95 -12.28 1.18
N VAL A 147 11.01 -12.23 0.39
CA VAL A 147 11.20 -13.10 -0.77
C VAL A 147 12.51 -13.85 -0.65
N PHE A 148 12.52 -15.05 -1.19
CA PHE A 148 13.65 -15.96 -1.17
C PHE A 148 13.98 -16.37 -2.59
N ALA A 149 15.25 -16.52 -2.88
CA ALA A 149 15.72 -17.10 -4.13
C ALA A 149 17.01 -17.89 -3.91
N ARG A 150 17.44 -18.60 -4.95
CA ARG A 150 18.72 -19.29 -4.96
C ARG A 150 19.79 -18.36 -5.52
N SER A 151 20.94 -18.28 -4.86
CA SER A 151 22.10 -17.52 -5.35
C SER A 151 22.63 -18.10 -6.66
N GLU A 152 22.87 -17.22 -7.62
CA GLU A 152 23.55 -17.51 -8.88
C GLU A 152 24.98 -16.94 -8.91
N ALA A 153 25.44 -16.36 -7.80
CA ALA A 153 26.75 -15.76 -7.72
C ALA A 153 27.88 -16.80 -7.89
N TYR A 154 28.79 -16.50 -8.81
CA TYR A 154 30.07 -17.20 -8.98
C TYR A 154 31.20 -16.39 -8.35
N GLU A 155 32.33 -17.05 -8.07
CA GLU A 155 33.56 -16.39 -7.60
C GLU A 155 34.11 -15.39 -8.63
#